data_AF-A0A7V3G0R7-F1
#
_entry.id   AF-A0A7V3G0R7-F1
#
_cell.length_a   1.000
_cell.length_b   1.000
_cell.length_c   1.000
_cell.angle_alpha   90.00
_cell.angle_beta   90.00
_cell.angle_gamma   90.00
#
_symmetry.space_group_name_H-M   'P 1'
#
loop_
_entity.id
_entity.type
_entity.pdbx_description
1 polymer ?
#
loop_
_entity_poly.entity_id
_entity_poly.type
_entity_poly.pdbx_seq_one_letter_code
_entity_poly.pdbx_strand_id
1 'polypeptide(L)'
;MKILLLGLLCCLGSGVWTAEQKPARKKIVLIAGKKSHGPVGNGIHDYGWSVRLLRIMLENSNIKEQVAVEVHLDGWPKNPKTLETADTILIVSDGRDGDRYEEAPHLASEERVRFMERQIKRGCGFLTFHFSTFAPEKYARQMLDWSGGYFQWETNGKRQWFSAIQTREAEVKLGSPDHPLSRGLKPFRMREEFYYNL
;
A
#
# COMPACT_ATOMS: atom_id res chain seq x y z
N MET A 1 -64.94 53.49 11.58
CA MET A 1 -64.46 53.05 10.24
C MET A 1 -62.93 53.08 10.23
N LYS A 2 -62.27 51.95 10.50
CA LYS A 2 -60.83 51.76 10.33
C LYS A 2 -60.66 50.34 9.78
N ILE A 3 -60.27 50.25 8.51
CA ILE A 3 -59.99 49.00 7.81
C ILE A 3 -58.54 48.64 8.13
N LEU A 4 -58.32 47.52 8.80
CA LEU A 4 -56.99 46.95 9.00
C LEU A 4 -56.74 45.94 7.87
N LEU A 5 -55.85 46.27 6.94
CA LEU A 5 -55.35 45.31 5.95
C LEU A 5 -54.27 44.44 6.62
N LEU A 6 -54.56 43.14 6.75
CA LEU A 6 -53.59 42.13 7.17
C LEU A 6 -52.83 41.65 5.92
N GLY A 7 -51.58 42.10 5.75
CA GLY A 7 -50.69 41.62 4.71
C GLY A 7 -50.17 40.23 5.05
N LEU A 8 -50.55 39.22 4.27
CA LEU A 8 -50.03 37.86 4.37
C LEU A 8 -48.65 37.81 3.68
N LEU A 9 -47.58 37.80 4.48
CA LEU A 9 -46.21 37.63 3.98
C LEU A 9 -45.92 36.13 3.81
N CYS A 10 -46.05 35.62 2.59
CA CYS A 10 -45.61 34.27 2.25
C CYS A 10 -44.08 34.22 2.19
N CYS A 11 -43.44 33.78 3.29
CA CYS A 11 -42.04 33.39 3.28
C CYS A 11 -41.89 32.06 2.53
N LEU A 12 -41.58 32.13 1.24
CA LEU A 12 -41.07 30.99 0.47
C LEU A 12 -39.68 30.65 1.01
N GLY A 13 -39.63 29.73 1.97
CA GLY A 13 -38.39 29.15 2.46
C GLY A 13 -37.74 28.34 1.35
N SER A 14 -36.75 28.91 0.68
CA SER A 14 -35.83 28.19 -0.20
C SER A 14 -35.03 27.21 0.64
N GLY A 15 -35.58 26.03 0.89
CA GLY A 15 -34.85 24.92 1.48
C GLY A 15 -33.73 24.53 0.52
N VAL A 16 -32.51 25.00 0.78
CA VAL A 16 -31.33 24.50 0.11
C VAL A 16 -31.13 23.08 0.61
N TRP A 17 -31.59 22.10 -0.18
CA TRP A 17 -31.18 20.71 0.00
C TRP A 17 -29.69 20.65 -0.31
N THR A 18 -28.85 20.77 0.72
CA THR A 18 -27.45 20.35 0.60
C THR A 18 -27.47 18.84 0.46
N ALA A 19 -27.35 18.36 -0.78
CA ALA A 19 -27.08 16.94 -1.03
C ALA A 19 -25.83 16.58 -0.22
N GLU A 20 -25.97 15.63 0.69
CA GLU A 20 -24.86 15.13 1.49
C GLU A 20 -23.83 14.54 0.52
N GLN A 21 -22.73 15.26 0.30
CA GLN A 21 -21.65 14.78 -0.54
C GLN A 21 -21.09 13.54 0.14
N LYS A 22 -21.25 12.38 -0.51
CA LYS A 22 -20.55 11.17 -0.08
C LYS A 22 -19.06 11.51 0.06
N PRO A 23 -18.43 11.19 1.20
CA PRO A 23 -17.01 11.48 1.38
C PRO A 23 -16.22 10.80 0.26
N ALA A 24 -15.20 11.51 -0.25
CA ALA A 24 -14.37 11.00 -1.32
C ALA A 24 -13.70 9.68 -0.90
N ARG A 25 -13.80 8.66 -1.76
CA ARG A 25 -13.17 7.36 -1.54
C ARG A 25 -11.65 7.50 -1.46
N LYS A 26 -11.04 6.82 -0.50
CA LYS A 26 -9.60 6.71 -0.34
C LYS A 26 -8.99 5.91 -1.48
N LYS A 27 -8.07 6.49 -2.22
CA LYS A 27 -7.42 5.86 -3.37
C LYS A 27 -6.27 4.97 -2.91
N ILE A 28 -6.39 3.68 -3.17
CA ILE A 28 -5.35 2.68 -2.90
C ILE A 28 -4.75 2.24 -4.23
N VAL A 29 -3.44 2.42 -4.41
CA VAL A 29 -2.73 1.95 -5.61
C VAL A 29 -1.88 0.74 -5.24
N LEU A 30 -2.19 -0.39 -5.86
CA LEU A 30 -1.47 -1.65 -5.71
C LEU A 30 -0.55 -1.84 -6.93
N ILE A 31 0.74 -2.03 -6.70
CA ILE A 31 1.75 -2.20 -7.75
C ILE A 31 2.34 -3.60 -7.62
N ALA A 32 2.15 -4.42 -8.66
CA ALA A 32 2.83 -5.70 -8.80
C ALA A 32 4.08 -5.55 -9.67
N GLY A 33 5.21 -6.07 -9.18
CA GLY A 33 6.43 -6.22 -9.98
C GLY A 33 6.27 -7.21 -11.13
N LYS A 34 7.28 -7.27 -12.00
CA LYS A 34 7.37 -8.29 -13.06
C LYS A 34 7.42 -9.69 -12.44
N LYS A 35 6.87 -10.67 -13.16
CA LYS A 35 7.05 -12.09 -12.83
C LYS A 35 8.52 -12.47 -12.91
N SER A 36 9.03 -13.18 -11.91
CA SER A 36 10.45 -13.58 -11.85
C SER A 36 10.72 -15.08 -11.82
N HIS A 37 9.83 -15.90 -11.26
CA HIS A 37 10.10 -17.33 -11.04
C HIS A 37 9.21 -18.24 -11.88
N GLY A 38 9.59 -18.51 -13.14
CA GLY A 38 8.81 -19.35 -14.04
C GLY A 38 7.53 -18.68 -14.56
N PRO A 39 6.66 -19.42 -15.28
CA PRO A 39 5.49 -18.83 -15.96
C PRO A 39 4.45 -18.31 -14.97
N VAL A 40 3.64 -17.34 -15.43
CA VAL A 40 2.52 -16.79 -14.65
C VAL A 40 1.53 -17.88 -14.27
N GLY A 41 1.09 -17.89 -13.02
CA GLY A 41 0.11 -18.85 -12.51
C GLY A 41 0.71 -20.15 -11.96
N ASN A 42 2.03 -20.21 -11.79
CA ASN A 42 2.69 -21.34 -11.13
C ASN A 42 2.70 -21.23 -9.58
N GLY A 43 2.18 -20.15 -9.03
CA GLY A 43 2.04 -19.93 -7.59
C GLY A 43 3.29 -19.38 -6.89
N ILE A 44 4.38 -19.12 -7.63
CA ILE A 44 5.65 -18.68 -7.05
C ILE A 44 5.93 -17.24 -7.50
N HIS A 45 6.02 -16.30 -6.55
CA HIS A 45 6.29 -14.88 -6.83
C HIS A 45 5.29 -14.31 -7.87
N ASP A 46 4.03 -14.73 -7.75
CA ASP A 46 2.91 -14.34 -8.62
C ASP A 46 2.29 -13.02 -8.13
N TYR A 47 3.06 -11.94 -8.22
CA TYR A 47 2.70 -10.63 -7.70
C TYR A 47 1.41 -10.06 -8.31
N GLY A 48 1.19 -10.31 -9.60
CA GLY A 48 -0.04 -9.91 -10.29
C GLY A 48 -1.29 -10.57 -9.71
N TRP A 49 -1.20 -11.85 -9.31
CA TRP A 49 -2.30 -12.53 -8.62
C TRP A 49 -2.51 -11.99 -7.22
N SER A 50 -1.42 -11.67 -6.50
CA SER A 50 -1.48 -11.10 -5.15
C SER A 50 -2.26 -9.78 -5.12
N VAL A 51 -1.92 -8.83 -6.00
CA VAL A 51 -2.62 -7.53 -6.05
C VAL A 51 -4.05 -7.64 -6.57
N ARG A 52 -4.35 -8.62 -7.44
CA ARG A 52 -5.72 -8.90 -7.89
C ARG A 52 -6.57 -9.45 -6.75
N LEU A 53 -6.03 -10.36 -5.95
CA LEU A 53 -6.72 -10.88 -4.76
C LEU A 53 -6.99 -9.76 -3.76
N LEU A 54 -5.98 -8.94 -3.43
CA LEU A 54 -6.13 -7.79 -2.54
C LEU A 54 -7.20 -6.82 -3.02
N ARG A 55 -7.22 -6.51 -4.33
CA ARG A 55 -8.26 -5.68 -4.94
C ARG A 55 -9.65 -6.27 -4.71
N ILE A 56 -9.84 -7.56 -5.03
CA ILE A 56 -11.14 -8.23 -4.88
C ILE A 56 -11.56 -8.21 -3.40
N MET A 57 -10.65 -8.49 -2.47
CA MET A 57 -10.95 -8.47 -1.04
C MET A 57 -11.39 -7.07 -0.57
N LEU A 58 -10.69 -6.01 -0.98
CA LEU A 58 -11.03 -4.63 -0.61
C LEU A 58 -12.37 -4.19 -1.23
N GLU A 59 -12.60 -4.48 -2.51
CA GLU A 59 -13.84 -4.14 -3.23
C GLU A 59 -15.06 -4.92 -2.70
N ASN A 60 -14.86 -6.03 -1.99
CA ASN A 60 -15.93 -6.83 -1.37
C ASN A 60 -15.97 -6.75 0.16
N SER A 61 -15.14 -5.89 0.77
CA SER A 61 -15.09 -5.71 2.22
C SER A 61 -16.20 -4.81 2.76
N ASN A 62 -16.29 -4.71 4.09
CA ASN A 62 -17.14 -3.75 4.78
C ASN A 62 -16.72 -2.27 4.56
N ILE A 63 -15.57 -2.00 3.94
CA ILE A 63 -15.10 -0.65 3.61
C ILE A 63 -15.17 -0.33 2.10
N LYS A 64 -15.81 -1.17 1.28
CA LYS A 64 -15.85 -1.01 -0.19
C LYS A 64 -16.30 0.37 -0.68
N GLU A 65 -17.24 1.00 0.04
CA GLU A 65 -17.75 2.35 -0.28
C GLU A 65 -16.79 3.47 0.14
N GLN A 66 -15.75 3.15 0.92
CA GLN A 66 -14.76 4.10 1.45
C GLN A 66 -13.46 4.08 0.66
N VAL A 67 -13.16 3.03 -0.12
CA VAL A 67 -11.88 2.87 -0.82
C VAL A 67 -12.08 2.68 -2.31
N ALA A 68 -11.22 3.25 -3.14
CA ALA A 68 -11.14 3.00 -4.57
C ALA A 68 -9.78 2.35 -4.88
N VAL A 69 -9.78 1.15 -5.46
CA VAL A 69 -8.56 0.36 -5.65
C VAL A 69 -8.13 0.37 -7.11
N GLU A 70 -6.89 0.77 -7.36
CA GLU A 70 -6.24 0.78 -8.67
C GLU A 70 -5.07 -0.21 -8.67
N VAL A 71 -4.90 -0.95 -9.76
CA VAL A 71 -3.85 -1.97 -9.89
C VAL A 71 -2.95 -1.64 -11.07
N HIS A 72 -1.64 -1.69 -10.85
CA HIS A 72 -0.61 -1.66 -11.88
C HIS A 72 0.17 -2.96 -11.86
N LEU A 73 0.44 -3.49 -13.04
CA LEU A 73 1.14 -4.76 -13.23
C LEU A 73 2.48 -4.52 -13.93
N ASP A 74 3.37 -5.49 -13.79
CA ASP A 74 4.66 -5.56 -14.49
C ASP A 74 5.61 -4.41 -14.14
N GLY A 75 5.50 -3.89 -12.91
CA GLY A 75 6.38 -2.88 -12.35
C GLY A 75 5.76 -1.49 -12.26
N TRP A 76 6.59 -0.47 -12.44
CA TRP A 76 6.21 0.93 -12.23
C TRP A 76 5.04 1.36 -13.14
N PRO A 77 4.06 2.14 -12.63
CA PRO A 77 2.93 2.59 -13.43
C PRO A 77 3.36 3.29 -14.73
N LYS A 78 2.71 2.93 -15.86
CA LYS A 78 2.94 3.59 -17.15
C LYS A 78 2.69 5.10 -17.08
N ASN A 79 1.69 5.51 -16.30
CA ASN A 79 1.44 6.90 -15.96
C ASN A 79 1.64 7.12 -14.45
N PRO A 80 2.82 7.55 -13.99
CA PRO A 80 3.11 7.71 -12.57
C PRO A 80 2.29 8.81 -11.88
N LYS A 81 1.69 9.74 -12.63
CA LYS A 81 0.82 10.79 -12.07
C LYS A 81 -0.34 10.23 -11.26
N THR A 82 -0.76 8.99 -11.53
CA THR A 82 -1.79 8.31 -10.75
C THR A 82 -1.45 8.21 -9.25
N LEU A 83 -0.15 8.14 -8.92
CA LEU A 83 0.36 8.04 -7.55
C LEU A 83 0.30 9.37 -6.80
N GLU A 84 0.21 10.51 -7.51
CA GLU A 84 0.16 11.85 -6.89
C GLU A 84 -1.12 12.07 -6.09
N THR A 85 -2.18 11.34 -6.42
CA THR A 85 -3.48 11.38 -5.74
C THR A 85 -3.76 10.14 -4.88
N ALA A 86 -2.80 9.22 -4.75
CA ALA A 86 -2.97 8.03 -3.92
C ALA A 86 -3.01 8.41 -2.43
N ASP A 87 -3.98 7.87 -1.69
CA ASP A 87 -3.95 7.89 -0.22
C ASP A 87 -3.04 6.77 0.31
N THR A 88 -2.86 5.68 -0.44
CA THR A 88 -1.97 4.57 -0.08
C THR A 88 -1.34 3.95 -1.32
N ILE A 89 -0.05 3.65 -1.25
CA ILE A 89 0.69 2.90 -2.26
C ILE A 89 1.22 1.62 -1.60
N LEU A 90 0.85 0.47 -2.17
CA LEU A 90 1.38 -0.84 -1.78
C LEU A 90 2.14 -1.44 -2.95
N ILE A 91 3.35 -1.94 -2.67
CA ILE A 91 4.21 -2.58 -3.68
C ILE A 91 4.43 -4.03 -3.28
N VAL A 92 4.22 -4.95 -4.22
CA VAL A 92 4.60 -6.36 -4.11
C VAL A 92 5.44 -6.72 -5.33
N SER A 93 6.70 -7.04 -5.13
CA SER A 93 7.64 -7.32 -6.20
C SER A 93 8.85 -8.08 -5.64
N ASP A 94 9.72 -8.54 -6.53
CA ASP A 94 11.10 -8.77 -6.14
C ASP A 94 11.77 -7.45 -5.72
N GLY A 95 12.90 -7.58 -5.04
CA GLY A 95 13.91 -6.54 -4.89
C GLY A 95 15.29 -7.14 -5.16
N ARG A 96 16.31 -6.30 -5.18
CA ARG A 96 17.65 -6.74 -5.58
C ARG A 96 18.29 -7.62 -4.50
N ASP A 97 18.94 -8.69 -4.93
CA ASP A 97 19.90 -9.47 -4.15
C ASP A 97 21.10 -9.83 -5.03
N GLY A 98 22.17 -9.03 -4.94
CA GLY A 98 23.31 -9.10 -5.86
C GLY A 98 22.86 -8.95 -7.32
N ASP A 99 23.36 -9.81 -8.19
CA ASP A 99 23.05 -9.78 -9.63
C ASP A 99 21.81 -10.58 -10.01
N ARG A 100 21.07 -11.15 -9.05
CA ARG A 100 19.94 -12.06 -9.33
C ARG A 100 18.67 -11.35 -9.81
N TYR A 101 18.42 -10.16 -9.28
CA TYR A 101 17.13 -9.47 -9.43
C TYR A 101 17.31 -7.98 -9.70
N GLU A 102 16.24 -7.34 -10.17
CA GLU A 102 16.14 -5.89 -10.30
C GLU A 102 15.75 -5.26 -8.96
N GLU A 103 16.08 -3.98 -8.79
CA GLU A 103 15.57 -3.20 -7.66
C GLU A 103 14.03 -3.18 -7.66
N ALA A 104 13.43 -3.13 -6.48
CA ALA A 104 12.00 -2.95 -6.35
C ALA A 104 11.54 -1.68 -7.12
N PRO A 105 10.32 -1.65 -7.69
CA PRO A 105 9.90 -0.58 -8.59
C PRO A 105 10.13 0.85 -8.06
N HIS A 106 9.95 1.05 -6.75
CA HIS A 106 10.14 2.33 -6.06
C HIS A 106 11.60 2.76 -5.86
N LEU A 107 12.56 1.83 -5.93
CA LEU A 107 13.99 2.07 -5.70
C LEU A 107 14.82 2.02 -7.00
N ALA A 108 14.21 1.62 -8.12
CA ALA A 108 14.90 1.39 -9.39
C ALA A 108 15.61 2.62 -9.99
N SER A 109 15.27 3.84 -9.57
CA SER A 109 16.03 5.05 -9.89
C SER A 109 15.89 6.09 -8.80
N GLU A 110 16.86 7.01 -8.70
CA GLU A 110 16.75 8.12 -7.75
C GLU A 110 15.52 9.01 -8.01
N GLU A 111 15.08 9.12 -9.27
CA GLU A 111 13.87 9.84 -9.63
C GLU A 111 12.65 9.21 -8.96
N ARG A 112 12.54 7.87 -8.97
CA ARG A 112 11.44 7.14 -8.32
C ARG A 112 11.52 7.24 -6.80
N VAL A 113 12.72 7.17 -6.23
CA VAL A 113 12.92 7.41 -4.78
C VAL A 113 12.45 8.80 -4.40
N ARG A 114 12.89 9.84 -5.12
CA ARG A 114 12.44 11.23 -4.90
C ARG A 114 10.93 11.38 -5.13
N PHE A 115 10.36 10.64 -6.08
CA PHE A 115 8.92 10.65 -6.33
C PHE A 115 8.14 10.08 -5.15
N MET A 116 8.54 8.91 -4.64
CA MET A 116 7.91 8.27 -3.48
C MET A 116 8.04 9.10 -2.22
N GLU A 117 9.23 9.66 -1.97
CA GLU A 117 9.49 10.59 -0.87
C GLU A 117 8.46 11.74 -0.83
N ARG A 118 8.14 12.33 -1.99
CA ARG A 118 7.14 13.40 -2.08
C ARG A 118 5.74 12.91 -1.70
N GLN A 119 5.36 11.70 -2.11
CA GLN A 119 4.04 11.17 -1.78
C GLN A 119 3.92 10.84 -0.30
N ILE A 120 4.95 10.23 0.28
CA ILE A 120 4.99 9.88 1.71
C ILE A 120 4.96 11.15 2.55
N LYS A 121 5.75 12.18 2.21
CA LYS A 121 5.72 13.49 2.89
C LYS A 121 4.38 14.21 2.80
N ARG A 122 3.61 13.99 1.72
CA ARG A 122 2.24 14.51 1.58
C ARG A 122 1.25 13.80 2.53
N GLY A 123 1.63 12.68 3.13
CA GLY A 123 0.77 11.84 3.97
C GLY A 123 0.20 10.62 3.25
N CYS A 124 0.75 10.22 2.11
CA CYS A 124 0.42 8.96 1.47
C CYS A 124 0.96 7.79 2.30
N GLY A 125 0.10 6.82 2.63
CA GLY A 125 0.54 5.57 3.24
C GLY A 125 1.44 4.77 2.28
N PHE A 126 2.49 4.15 2.81
CA PHE A 126 3.41 3.32 2.04
C PHE A 126 3.54 1.94 2.67
N LEU A 127 3.40 0.89 1.85
CA LEU A 127 3.54 -0.50 2.27
C LEU A 127 4.37 -1.27 1.26
N THR A 128 5.26 -2.12 1.78
CA THR A 128 5.91 -3.18 1.02
C THR A 128 5.40 -4.53 1.50
N PHE A 129 5.46 -5.52 0.62
CA PHE A 129 5.10 -6.89 0.95
C PHE A 129 6.23 -7.84 0.52
N HIS A 130 6.74 -8.59 1.50
CA HIS A 130 7.78 -9.60 1.36
C HIS A 130 9.05 -9.09 0.65
N PHE A 131 9.44 -9.68 -0.47
CA PHE A 131 10.67 -9.37 -1.21
C PHE A 131 10.80 -7.88 -1.62
N SER A 132 9.69 -7.14 -1.71
CA SER A 132 9.73 -5.70 -2.01
C SER A 132 10.29 -4.83 -0.88
N THR A 133 10.57 -5.41 0.29
CA THR A 133 11.25 -4.73 1.41
C THR A 133 12.78 -4.75 1.26
N PHE A 134 13.33 -5.43 0.24
CA PHE A 134 14.76 -5.40 -0.07
C PHE A 134 15.15 -4.04 -0.62
N ALA A 135 16.24 -3.48 -0.07
CA ALA A 135 16.76 -2.19 -0.51
C ALA A 135 18.29 -2.16 -0.45
N PRO A 136 18.94 -1.43 -1.37
CA PRO A 136 20.37 -1.18 -1.30
C PRO A 136 20.69 -0.26 -0.11
N GLU A 137 21.91 -0.37 0.42
CA GLU A 137 22.41 0.37 1.59
C GLU A 137 22.27 1.88 1.40
N LYS A 138 22.48 2.38 0.17
CA LYS A 138 22.29 3.81 -0.16
C LYS A 138 20.88 4.34 0.10
N TYR A 139 19.86 3.47 0.19
CA TYR A 139 18.47 3.84 0.49
C TYR A 139 18.00 3.35 1.86
N ALA A 140 18.91 2.86 2.70
CA ALA A 140 18.59 2.37 4.05
C ALA A 140 17.83 3.40 4.87
N ARG A 141 18.30 4.66 4.87
CA ARG A 141 17.66 5.74 5.64
C ARG A 141 16.23 6.00 5.18
N GLN A 142 16.02 6.06 3.86
CA GLN A 142 14.70 6.27 3.27
C GLN A 142 13.76 5.14 3.67
N MET A 143 14.17 3.88 3.55
CA MET A 143 13.30 2.75 3.90
C MET A 143 12.97 2.68 5.39
N LEU A 144 13.93 3.01 6.27
CA LEU A 144 13.69 3.14 7.70
C LEU A 144 12.67 4.25 7.99
N ASP A 145 12.82 5.41 7.37
CA ASP A 145 11.89 6.54 7.55
C ASP A 145 10.50 6.24 6.94
N TRP A 146 10.41 5.45 5.87
CA TRP A 146 9.15 5.15 5.16
C TRP A 146 8.36 3.98 5.74
N SER A 147 9.06 2.92 6.16
CA SER A 147 8.44 1.64 6.51
C SER A 147 8.94 1.04 7.84
N GLY A 148 9.94 1.66 8.47
CA GLY A 148 10.46 1.24 9.78
C GLY A 148 11.48 0.11 9.75
N GLY A 149 11.80 -0.46 8.59
CA GLY A 149 12.76 -1.55 8.41
C GLY A 149 12.97 -1.90 6.94
N TYR A 150 14.05 -2.61 6.63
CA TYR A 150 14.30 -3.12 5.27
C TYR A 150 15.18 -4.36 5.30
N PHE A 151 15.10 -5.17 4.24
CA PHE A 151 16.01 -6.31 4.12
C PHE A 151 17.36 -5.82 3.59
N GLN A 152 18.37 -5.79 4.45
CA GLN A 152 19.75 -5.43 4.14
C GLN A 152 20.49 -6.63 3.52
N TRP A 153 20.47 -6.68 2.19
CA TRP A 153 21.16 -7.70 1.41
C TRP A 153 22.61 -7.31 1.03
N GLU A 154 22.98 -6.02 1.12
CA GLU A 154 24.30 -5.52 0.73
C GLU A 154 25.07 -4.80 1.84
N THR A 155 26.39 -4.78 1.68
CA THR A 155 27.33 -3.91 2.40
C THR A 155 28.40 -3.46 1.40
N ASN A 156 28.61 -2.15 1.25
CA ASN A 156 29.56 -1.58 0.28
C ASN A 156 29.33 -2.06 -1.17
N GLY A 157 28.06 -2.19 -1.58
CA GLY A 157 27.67 -2.64 -2.92
C GLY A 157 27.94 -4.12 -3.21
N LYS A 158 28.35 -4.91 -2.22
CA LYS A 158 28.55 -6.35 -2.34
C LYS A 158 27.44 -7.08 -1.63
N ARG A 159 26.99 -8.19 -2.22
CA ARG A 159 26.03 -9.11 -1.62
C ARG A 159 26.60 -9.70 -0.33
N GLN A 160 26.16 -9.15 0.78
CA GLN A 160 26.56 -9.53 2.13
C GLN A 160 25.35 -9.31 3.03
N TRP A 161 24.58 -10.37 3.21
CA TRP A 161 23.34 -10.34 3.97
C TRP A 161 23.63 -10.08 5.45
N PHE A 162 23.16 -8.94 5.95
CA PHE A 162 23.01 -8.71 7.39
C PHE A 162 21.65 -9.25 7.87
N SER A 163 20.60 -8.98 7.08
CA SER A 163 19.29 -9.59 7.28
C SER A 163 19.34 -11.10 7.01
N ALA A 164 18.45 -11.85 7.65
CA ALA A 164 18.39 -13.30 7.49
C ALA A 164 16.99 -13.75 7.09
N ILE A 165 16.90 -14.80 6.27
CA ILE A 165 15.64 -15.44 5.86
C ILE A 165 15.59 -16.84 6.45
N GLN A 166 14.47 -17.21 7.05
CA GLN A 166 14.24 -18.59 7.48
C GLN A 166 12.81 -19.02 7.15
N THR A 167 12.67 -20.08 6.37
CA THR A 167 11.38 -20.73 6.19
C THR A 167 11.04 -21.54 7.43
N ARG A 168 9.95 -21.18 8.10
CA ARG A 168 9.49 -21.88 9.31
C ARG A 168 7.98 -22.02 9.31
N GLU A 169 7.49 -23.07 9.97
CA GLU A 169 6.12 -23.09 10.46
C GLU A 169 6.10 -22.49 11.86
N ALA A 170 5.36 -21.40 12.04
CA ALA A 170 5.32 -20.65 13.28
C ALA A 170 3.88 -20.36 13.73
N GLU A 171 3.68 -20.30 15.05
CA GLU A 171 2.48 -19.69 15.62
C GLU A 171 2.60 -18.16 15.53
N VAL A 172 1.68 -17.52 14.82
CA VAL A 172 1.57 -16.06 14.75
C VAL A 172 0.75 -15.58 15.94
N LYS A 173 1.44 -14.94 16.89
CA LYS A 173 0.83 -14.28 18.05
C LYS A 173 0.61 -12.79 17.75
N LEU A 174 -0.53 -12.26 18.18
CA LEU A 174 -0.87 -10.86 18.00
C LEU A 174 -0.16 -10.03 19.09
N GLY A 175 0.83 -9.23 18.71
CA GLY A 175 1.60 -8.42 19.66
C GLY A 175 0.79 -7.33 20.37
N SER A 176 -0.31 -6.88 19.75
CA SER A 176 -1.18 -5.81 20.26
C SER A 176 -2.65 -6.11 19.96
N PRO A 177 -3.29 -7.11 20.59
CA PRO A 177 -4.58 -7.66 20.16
C PRO A 177 -5.71 -6.63 19.99
N ASP A 178 -5.73 -5.58 20.80
CA ASP A 178 -6.75 -4.52 20.75
C ASP A 178 -6.54 -3.49 19.64
N HIS A 179 -5.40 -3.52 18.95
CA HIS A 179 -5.11 -2.62 17.83
C HIS A 179 -6.13 -2.81 16.70
N PRO A 180 -6.57 -1.75 15.99
CA PRO A 180 -7.55 -1.88 14.91
C PRO A 180 -7.19 -2.90 13.82
N LEU A 181 -5.89 -3.15 13.59
CA LEU A 181 -5.41 -4.16 12.63
C LEU A 181 -5.55 -5.61 13.11
N SER A 182 -5.54 -5.86 14.42
CA SER A 182 -5.54 -7.21 15.00
C SER A 182 -6.83 -7.58 15.68
N ARG A 183 -7.70 -6.61 15.97
CA ARG A 183 -8.97 -6.84 16.67
C ARG A 183 -9.84 -7.82 15.89
N GLY A 184 -10.24 -8.90 16.56
CA GLY A 184 -11.04 -9.98 15.97
C GLY A 184 -10.22 -11.10 15.34
N LEU A 185 -8.91 -10.92 15.15
CA LEU A 185 -8.01 -12.02 14.80
C LEU A 185 -7.76 -12.91 16.02
N LYS A 186 -7.61 -14.22 15.76
CA LYS A 186 -7.12 -15.18 16.75
C LYS A 186 -5.72 -15.65 16.32
N PRO A 187 -4.85 -16.07 17.25
CA PRO A 187 -3.59 -16.71 16.88
C PRO A 187 -3.80 -17.84 15.89
N PHE A 188 -2.89 -17.97 14.92
CA PHE A 188 -2.95 -18.98 13.87
C PHE A 188 -1.54 -19.50 13.56
N ARG A 189 -1.46 -20.65 12.88
CA ARG A 189 -0.18 -21.19 12.40
C ARG A 189 0.01 -20.83 10.94
N MET A 190 1.24 -20.48 10.57
CA MET A 190 1.60 -20.14 9.20
C MET A 190 2.98 -20.73 8.89
N ARG A 191 3.11 -21.29 7.69
CA ARG A 191 4.41 -21.64 7.12
C ARG A 191 4.79 -20.54 6.14
N GLU A 192 5.88 -19.85 6.43
CA GLU A 192 6.35 -18.72 5.63
C GLU A 192 7.86 -18.56 5.70
N GLU A 193 8.42 -17.81 4.76
CA GLU A 193 9.76 -17.22 4.81
C GLU A 193 9.76 -16.00 5.73
N PHE A 194 10.28 -16.13 6.94
CA PHE A 194 10.39 -15.02 7.88
C PHE A 194 11.72 -14.29 7.72
N TYR A 195 11.68 -12.96 7.72
CA TYR A 195 12.86 -12.11 7.72
C TYR A 195 13.22 -11.66 9.13
N TYR A 196 14.52 -11.62 9.40
CA TYR A 196 15.11 -11.24 10.67
C TYR A 196 16.19 -10.18 10.43
N ASN A 197 16.47 -9.36 11.45
CA ASN A 197 17.40 -8.24 11.39
C ASN A 197 17.04 -7.27 10.23
N LEU A 198 15.81 -6.75 10.27
CA LEU A 198 15.28 -5.72 9.36
C LEU A 198 15.59 -4.30 9.85
#